data_AF-B9TBM6-F1
#
_entry.id   AF-B9TBM6-F1
#
_cell.length_a   1.000
_cell.length_b   1.000
_cell.length_c   1.000
_cell.angle_alpha   90.00
_cell.angle_beta   90.00
_cell.angle_gamma   90.00
#
_symmetry.space_group_name_H-M   'P 1'
#
loop_
_entity.id
_entity.type
_entity.pdbx_description
1 polymer ?
#
loop_
_entity_poly.entity_id
_entity_poly.type
_entity_poly.pdbx_seq_one_letter_code
_entity_poly.pdbx_strand_id
1 'polypeptide(L)'
;MASPMPARPAVSPQQLAADEGYWQAVAAQYDIRQDVAMMDNAYWGSMSRPVLEAYQRHVAEANHGNSYYGRLQFPAEFESARQRAALALGVSADEIAFTRGATEALQILIGGYNRLQPGDAVL
;
A
#
# COMPACT_ATOMS: atom_id res chain seq x y z
N MET A 1 0.89 4.57 21.23
CA MET A 1 0.00 4.45 20.06
C MET A 1 0.37 5.58 19.11
N ALA A 2 0.69 5.29 17.86
CA ALA A 2 0.97 6.33 16.87
C ALA A 2 -0.21 7.30 16.76
N SER A 3 0.08 8.60 16.64
CA SER A 3 -0.94 9.60 16.32
C SER A 3 -1.54 9.30 14.94
N PRO A 4 -2.84 9.55 14.72
CA PRO A 4 -3.44 9.33 13.41
C PRO A 4 -2.79 10.23 12.36
N MET A 5 -2.78 9.77 11.10
CA MET A 5 -2.39 10.60 9.96
C MET A 5 -3.23 11.89 9.94
N PRO A 6 -2.64 13.06 9.65
CA PRO A 6 -3.39 14.30 9.56
C PRO A 6 -4.45 14.21 8.45
N ALA A 7 -5.67 14.67 8.75
CA ALA A 7 -6.73 14.74 7.76
C ALA A 7 -6.37 15.73 6.66
N ARG A 8 -6.62 15.36 5.39
CA ARG A 8 -6.38 16.25 4.25
C ARG A 8 -7.33 17.46 4.32
N PRO A 9 -6.83 18.71 4.35
CA PRO A 9 -7.66 19.90 4.29
C PRO A 9 -8.46 19.99 2.98
N ALA A 10 -9.69 20.50 3.03
CA ALA A 10 -10.55 20.72 1.88
C ALA A 10 -10.19 22.04 1.15
N VAL A 11 -8.95 22.13 0.65
CA VAL A 11 -8.40 23.30 -0.07
C VAL A 11 -7.96 22.91 -1.48
N SER A 12 -7.68 23.90 -2.33
CA SER A 12 -7.15 23.62 -3.68
C SER A 12 -5.79 22.91 -3.61
N PRO A 13 -5.40 22.13 -4.64
CA PRO A 13 -4.09 21.48 -4.67
C PRO A 13 -2.91 22.45 -4.50
N GLN A 14 -3.01 23.65 -5.07
CA GLN A 14 -1.98 24.69 -4.97
C GLN A 14 -1.86 25.22 -3.53
N GLN A 15 -2.99 25.42 -2.85
CA GLN A 15 -2.99 25.83 -1.45
C GLN A 15 -2.46 24.72 -0.55
N LEU A 16 -2.86 23.47 -0.79
CA LEU A 16 -2.37 22.32 -0.02
C LEU A 16 -0.86 22.13 -0.19
N ALA A 17 -0.33 22.32 -1.40
CA ALA A 17 1.10 22.22 -1.66
C ALA A 17 1.92 23.25 -0.87
N ALA A 18 1.35 24.42 -0.57
CA ALA A 18 1.99 25.48 0.21
C ALA A 18 1.73 25.39 1.72
N ASP A 19 0.94 24.42 2.20
CA ASP A 19 0.60 24.26 3.62
C ASP A 19 1.71 23.52 4.37
N GLU A 20 2.73 24.27 4.80
CA GLU A 20 3.85 23.75 5.57
C GLU A 20 3.43 23.06 6.87
N GLY A 21 2.37 23.53 7.53
CA GLY A 21 1.88 22.93 8.78
C GLY A 21 1.32 21.53 8.55
N TYR A 22 0.54 21.34 7.49
CA TYR A 22 0.06 20.03 7.06
C TYR A 22 1.22 19.09 6.70
N TRP A 23 2.17 19.55 5.88
CA TRP A 23 3.29 18.70 5.45
C TRP A 23 4.27 18.37 6.57
N GLN A 24 4.50 19.27 7.53
CA GLN A 24 5.24 18.97 8.75
C GLN A 24 4.55 17.89 9.58
N ALA A 25 3.22 17.95 9.71
CA ALA A 25 2.45 16.92 10.42
C ALA A 25 2.51 15.55 9.70
N VAL A 26 2.53 15.54 8.35
CA VAL A 26 2.74 14.32 7.55
C VAL A 26 4.17 13.79 7.74
N ALA A 27 5.19 14.64 7.60
CA ALA A 27 6.59 14.26 7.76
C ALA A 27 6.88 13.68 9.14
N ALA A 28 6.26 14.23 10.19
CA ALA A 28 6.34 13.70 11.55
C ALA A 28 5.84 12.26 11.66
N GLN A 29 5.07 11.72 10.72
CA GLN A 29 4.62 10.32 10.74
C GLN A 29 5.70 9.33 10.31
N TYR A 30 6.86 9.78 9.86
CA TYR A 30 7.95 8.92 9.37
C TYR A 30 9.15 9.00 10.31
N ASP A 31 9.63 7.85 10.74
CA ASP A 31 10.86 7.73 11.54
C ASP A 31 12.04 7.47 10.60
N ILE A 32 12.56 8.55 10.02
CA ILE A 32 13.66 8.53 9.07
C ILE A 32 14.80 9.43 9.56
N ARG A 33 16.00 9.15 9.05
CA ARG A 33 17.19 9.94 9.33
C ARG A 33 16.99 11.42 8.94
N GLN A 34 17.51 12.33 9.76
CA GLN A 34 17.35 13.79 9.58
C GLN A 34 18.64 14.47 9.10
N ASP A 35 19.74 13.73 9.01
CA ASP A 35 21.05 14.21 8.54
C ASP A 35 21.18 14.15 7.01
N VAL A 36 20.24 13.49 6.32
CA VAL A 36 20.17 13.40 4.86
C VAL A 36 18.74 13.68 4.41
N ALA A 37 18.57 14.62 3.49
CA ALA A 37 17.30 14.84 2.81
C ALA A 37 17.10 13.77 1.72
N MET A 38 16.17 12.84 1.94
CA MET A 38 15.82 11.80 0.96
C MET A 38 14.94 12.39 -0.15
N MET A 39 15.43 12.40 -1.39
CA MET A 39 14.69 12.88 -2.58
C MET A 39 14.24 11.75 -3.51
N ASP A 40 14.38 10.50 -3.07
CA ASP A 40 14.23 9.27 -3.85
C ASP A 40 13.14 8.35 -3.26
N ASN A 41 12.09 8.90 -2.66
CA ASN A 41 11.03 8.13 -2.02
C ASN A 41 10.35 7.11 -2.96
N ALA A 42 10.46 7.30 -4.28
CA ALA A 42 9.97 6.37 -5.30
C ALA A 42 10.85 5.11 -5.48
N TYR A 43 12.08 5.11 -4.99
CA TYR A 43 13.00 3.96 -5.09
C TYR A 43 12.73 2.91 -4.02
N TRP A 44 12.71 3.31 -2.74
CA TRP A 44 12.55 2.37 -1.61
C TRP A 44 11.31 2.67 -0.75
N GLY A 45 11.09 3.95 -0.43
CA GLY A 45 10.01 4.38 0.45
C GLY A 45 10.19 3.96 1.92
N SER A 46 9.31 4.44 2.79
CA SER A 46 9.20 3.99 4.19
C SER A 46 7.74 3.86 4.58
N MET A 47 7.43 2.90 5.45
CA MET A 47 6.13 2.88 6.14
C MET A 47 6.06 4.07 7.10
N SER A 48 4.89 4.70 7.20
CA SER A 48 4.63 5.61 8.32
C SER A 48 4.52 4.82 9.61
N ARG A 49 4.76 5.46 10.76
CA ARG A 49 4.66 4.87 12.10
C ARG A 49 3.38 4.04 12.31
N PRO A 50 2.15 4.52 12.02
CA PRO A 50 0.95 3.71 12.20
C PRO A 50 0.90 2.47 11.29
N VAL A 51 1.47 2.55 10.07
CA VAL A 51 1.52 1.40 9.15
C VAL A 51 2.55 0.37 9.64
N LEU A 52 3.71 0.81 10.10
CA LEU A 52 4.73 -0.07 10.66
C LEU A 52 4.22 -0.80 11.92
N GLU A 53 3.55 -0.06 12.83
CA GLU A 53 2.91 -0.63 14.03
C GLU A 53 1.87 -1.70 13.65
N ALA A 54 1.01 -1.42 12.67
CA ALA A 54 0.02 -2.38 12.18
C ALA A 54 0.68 -3.62 11.55
N TYR A 55 1.71 -3.43 10.72
CA TYR A 55 2.45 -4.52 10.10
C TYR A 55 3.07 -5.45 11.14
N GLN A 56 3.78 -4.91 12.12
CA GLN A 56 4.40 -5.69 13.19
C GLN A 56 3.37 -6.48 14.00
N ARG A 57 2.22 -5.86 14.32
CA ARG A 57 1.12 -6.52 15.02
C ARG A 57 0.56 -7.70 14.21
N HIS A 58 0.29 -7.52 12.93
CA HIS A 58 -0.24 -8.58 12.06
C HIS A 58 0.77 -9.71 11.85
N VAL A 59 2.07 -9.41 11.76
CA VAL A 59 3.12 -10.44 11.73
C VAL A 59 3.10 -11.28 13.01
N ALA A 60 3.00 -10.65 14.18
CA ALA A 60 2.92 -11.37 15.46
C ALA A 60 1.66 -12.24 15.54
N GLU A 61 0.51 -11.71 15.11
CA GLU A 61 -0.78 -12.41 15.09
C GLU A 61 -0.74 -13.65 14.19
N ALA A 62 -0.22 -13.51 12.96
CA ALA A 62 -0.09 -14.63 12.03
C ALA A 62 0.79 -15.75 12.59
N ASN A 63 1.89 -15.40 13.27
CA ASN A 63 2.77 -16.38 13.91
C ASN A 63 2.12 -17.04 15.14
N HIS A 64 1.40 -16.27 15.95
CA HIS A 64 0.71 -16.79 17.13
C HIS A 64 -0.44 -17.75 16.74
N GLY A 65 -1.26 -17.36 15.77
CA GLY A 65 -2.42 -18.14 15.34
C GLY A 65 -2.10 -19.28 14.36
N ASN A 66 -0.95 -19.24 13.69
CA ASN A 66 -0.48 -20.26 12.74
C ASN A 66 -1.61 -20.64 11.73
N SER A 67 -1.74 -21.93 11.42
CA SER A 67 -2.70 -22.44 10.44
C SER A 67 -4.16 -22.16 10.80
N TYR A 68 -4.49 -21.96 12.09
CA TYR A 68 -5.83 -21.56 12.50
C TYR A 68 -6.17 -20.16 12.02
N TYR A 69 -5.28 -19.18 12.27
CA TYR A 69 -5.41 -17.82 11.76
C TYR A 69 -5.49 -17.82 10.23
N GLY A 70 -4.53 -18.48 9.57
CA GLY A 70 -4.43 -18.46 8.11
C GLY A 70 -5.65 -19.07 7.40
N ARG A 71 -6.31 -20.05 8.01
CA ARG A 71 -7.47 -20.73 7.39
C ARG A 71 -8.81 -20.09 7.73
N LEU A 72 -8.97 -19.58 8.95
CA LEU A 72 -10.29 -19.18 9.45
C LEU A 72 -10.46 -17.68 9.63
N GLN A 73 -9.37 -16.93 9.87
CA GLN A 73 -9.45 -15.51 10.20
C GLN A 73 -8.93 -14.64 9.04
N PHE A 74 -7.74 -14.96 8.52
CA PHE A 74 -7.09 -14.22 7.45
C PHE A 74 -7.97 -13.97 6.21
N PRO A 75 -8.79 -14.93 5.70
CA PRO A 75 -9.59 -14.68 4.50
C PRO A 75 -10.53 -13.47 4.61
N ALA A 76 -11.19 -13.28 5.76
CA ALA A 76 -12.08 -12.14 5.96
C ALA A 76 -11.31 -10.82 6.08
N GLU A 77 -10.15 -10.84 6.71
CA GLU A 77 -9.27 -9.66 6.82
C GLU A 77 -8.70 -9.25 5.47
N PHE A 78 -8.29 -10.23 4.66
CA PHE A 78 -7.83 -10.03 3.29
C PHE A 78 -8.92 -9.36 2.43
N GLU A 79 -10.14 -9.89 2.47
CA GLU A 79 -11.27 -9.30 1.72
C GLU A 79 -11.60 -7.89 2.19
N SER A 80 -11.55 -7.63 3.50
CA SER A 80 -11.72 -6.28 4.04
C SER A 80 -10.64 -5.32 3.54
N ALA A 81 -9.39 -5.76 3.44
CA ALA A 81 -8.30 -4.97 2.86
C ALA A 81 -8.51 -4.73 1.35
N ARG A 82 -8.95 -5.74 0.60
CA ARG A 82 -9.27 -5.64 -0.83
C ARG A 82 -10.37 -4.61 -1.09
N GLN A 83 -11.44 -4.62 -0.29
CA GLN A 83 -12.53 -3.65 -0.36
C GLN A 83 -12.07 -2.22 -0.07
N ARG A 84 -11.23 -2.01 0.96
CA ARG A 84 -10.68 -0.68 1.27
C ARG A 84 -9.79 -0.14 0.15
N ALA A 85 -8.96 -1.01 -0.46
CA ALA A 85 -8.14 -0.62 -1.60
C ALA A 85 -9.00 -0.24 -2.81
N ALA A 86 -10.04 -1.02 -3.10
CA ALA A 86 -10.97 -0.75 -4.20
C ALA A 86 -11.70 0.59 -4.00
N LEU A 87 -12.17 0.88 -2.79
CA LEU A 87 -12.79 2.16 -2.43
C LEU A 87 -11.82 3.33 -2.63
N ALA A 88 -10.56 3.19 -2.22
CA ALA A 88 -9.54 4.22 -2.37
C ALA A 88 -9.21 4.52 -3.85
N LEU A 89 -9.31 3.50 -4.71
CA LEU A 89 -9.04 3.59 -6.15
C LEU A 89 -10.29 3.92 -6.98
N GLY A 90 -11.49 3.85 -6.40
CA GLY A 90 -12.75 4.08 -7.12
C GLY A 90 -13.14 2.94 -8.09
N VAL A 91 -12.76 1.70 -7.79
CA VAL A 91 -13.01 0.50 -8.61
C VAL A 91 -13.75 -0.58 -7.82
N SER A 92 -14.22 -1.63 -8.47
CA SER A 92 -14.77 -2.81 -7.81
C SER A 92 -13.67 -3.63 -7.13
N ALA A 93 -13.99 -4.29 -6.02
CA ALA A 93 -13.05 -5.20 -5.36
C ALA A 93 -12.60 -6.35 -6.29
N ASP A 94 -13.48 -6.79 -7.20
CA ASP A 94 -13.20 -7.85 -8.17
C ASP A 94 -12.24 -7.44 -9.29
N GLU A 95 -11.88 -6.15 -9.35
CA GLU A 95 -10.83 -5.63 -10.23
C GLU A 95 -9.46 -5.57 -9.53
N ILE A 96 -9.38 -5.93 -8.24
CA ILE A 96 -8.15 -5.85 -7.43
C ILE A 96 -7.59 -7.24 -7.17
N ALA A 97 -6.33 -7.45 -7.57
CA ALA A 97 -5.50 -8.57 -7.13
C ALA A 97 -4.25 -8.03 -6.40
N PHE A 98 -3.94 -8.59 -5.22
CA PHE A 98 -2.71 -8.29 -4.50
C PHE A 98 -1.59 -9.23 -4.94
N THR A 99 -0.42 -8.67 -5.24
CA THR A 99 0.82 -9.39 -5.54
C THR A 99 1.93 -8.89 -4.62
N ARG A 100 3.09 -9.57 -4.58
CA ARG A 100 4.23 -9.13 -3.77
C ARG A 100 4.88 -7.84 -4.30
N GLY A 101 4.61 -7.49 -5.56
CA GLY A 101 5.11 -6.26 -6.16
C GLY A 101 4.86 -6.18 -7.66
N ALA A 102 5.21 -5.03 -8.24
CA ALA A 102 4.93 -4.73 -9.65
C ALA A 102 5.54 -5.75 -10.63
N THR A 103 6.77 -6.22 -10.37
CA THR A 103 7.42 -7.22 -11.24
C THR A 103 6.65 -8.53 -11.28
N GLU A 104 6.15 -9.01 -10.13
CA GLU A 104 5.33 -10.22 -10.10
C GLU A 104 4.01 -10.02 -10.86
N ALA A 105 3.32 -8.89 -10.63
CA ALA A 105 2.09 -8.58 -11.34
C ALA A 105 2.28 -8.59 -12.87
N LEU A 106 3.34 -7.94 -13.36
CA LEU A 106 3.67 -7.93 -14.78
C LEU A 106 3.99 -9.33 -15.31
N GLN A 107 4.77 -10.13 -14.57
CA GLN A 107 5.11 -11.50 -15.00
C GLN A 107 3.90 -12.43 -15.03
N ILE A 108 2.96 -12.29 -14.08
CA ILE A 108 1.69 -13.02 -14.09
C ILE A 108 0.89 -12.67 -15.35
N LEU A 109 0.81 -11.40 -15.71
CA LEU A 109 0.08 -10.97 -16.91
C LEU A 109 0.77 -11.45 -18.19
N ILE A 110 2.07 -11.23 -18.32
CA ILE A 110 2.84 -11.61 -19.51
C ILE A 110 2.83 -13.13 -19.71
N GLY A 111 3.14 -13.90 -18.67
CA GLY A 111 3.20 -15.36 -18.75
C GLY A 111 1.82 -16.03 -18.75
N GLY A 112 0.81 -15.38 -18.17
CA GLY A 112 -0.57 -15.90 -18.11
C GLY A 112 -1.43 -15.58 -19.33
N TYR A 113 -1.03 -14.61 -20.16
CA TYR A 113 -1.80 -14.24 -21.34
C TYR A 113 -1.67 -15.30 -22.44
N ASN A 114 -2.74 -16.04 -22.68
CA ASN A 114 -2.75 -17.21 -23.56
C ASN A 114 -3.45 -16.99 -24.91
N ARG A 115 -3.68 -15.72 -25.30
CA ARG A 115 -4.43 -15.39 -26.53
C ARG A 115 -3.56 -14.97 -27.71
N LEU A 116 -2.24 -14.85 -27.54
CA LEU A 116 -1.32 -14.53 -28.64
C LEU A 116 -1.35 -15.63 -29.71
N GLN A 117 -1.34 -15.20 -30.97
CA GLN A 117 -1.27 -16.04 -32.16
C GLN A 117 0.07 -15.85 -32.89
N PRO A 118 0.49 -16.83 -33.72
CA PRO A 118 1.63 -16.63 -34.61
C PRO A 118 1.45 -15.37 -35.47
N GLY A 119 2.43 -14.47 -35.40
CA GLY A 119 2.40 -13.17 -36.10
C GLY A 119 2.00 -11.99 -35.21
N ASP A 120 1.51 -12.21 -33.99
CA ASP A 120 1.24 -11.15 -33.03
C ASP A 120 2.53 -10.56 -32.45
N ALA A 121 2.48 -9.28 -32.07
CA ALA A 121 3.55 -8.59 -31.37
C ALA A 121 3.03 -7.96 -30.07
N VAL A 122 3.87 -7.95 -29.04
CA VAL A 122 3.64 -7.25 -27.77
C VAL A 122 4.48 -5.97 -27.78
N LEU A 123 3.86 -4.83 -27.51
CA LEU A 123 4.48 -3.49 -27.50
C LEU A 123 4.54 -2.92 -26.09
#